data_AF-A0A7J9PZU4-F1
#
_entry.id   AF-A0A7J9PZU4-F1
#
_cell.length_a   1.000
_cell.length_b   1.000
_cell.length_c   1.000
_cell.angle_alpha   90.00
_cell.angle_beta   90.00
_cell.angle_gamma   90.00
#
_symmetry.space_group_name_H-M   'P 1'
#
loop_
_entity.id
_entity.type
_entity.pdbx_description
1 polymer ?
#
loop_
_entity_poly.entity_id
_entity_poly.type
_entity_poly.pdbx_seq_one_letter_code
_entity_poly.pdbx_strand_id
1 'polypeptide(L)'
;MGDDGGVQVENVYPTFSNLSVSEINGNTLVTINVSDYNSFWDIDRIFINVTDGNEGVLSIAYFANNTRDSPNGQLRNVIGNNLVSELSGIKHSNESEESESCYLLLEICFTPVDGTFLNVVVWDVGGLSATYTGQYVYPPLAGKANMNIIIGAVVFSLILTVSIQILLKRRHKNENV
;
A
#
# COMPACT_ATOMS: atom_id res chain seq x y z
N MET A 1 -51.25 21.75 10.27
CA MET A 1 -49.91 21.84 10.85
C MET A 1 -49.18 20.60 10.38
N GLY A 2 -48.43 20.72 9.29
CA GLY A 2 -47.62 19.62 8.77
C GLY A 2 -46.28 19.69 9.48
N ASP A 3 -45.94 18.66 10.24
CA ASP A 3 -44.58 18.42 10.67
C ASP A 3 -43.80 17.99 9.42
N ASP A 4 -43.11 18.95 8.79
CA ASP A 4 -41.99 18.64 7.91
C ASP A 4 -40.90 18.05 8.81
N GLY A 5 -40.93 16.72 8.94
CA GLY A 5 -39.85 15.94 9.51
C GLY A 5 -38.64 16.06 8.61
N GLY A 6 -37.90 17.16 8.73
CA GLY A 6 -36.63 17.35 8.05
C GLY A 6 -35.64 16.31 8.55
N VAL A 7 -35.34 15.32 7.70
CA VAL A 7 -34.20 14.44 7.92
C VAL A 7 -32.96 15.33 7.88
N GLN A 8 -32.33 15.56 9.03
CA GLN A 8 -31.03 16.21 9.07
C GLN A 8 -30.01 15.21 8.55
N VAL A 9 -29.40 15.50 7.41
CA VAL A 9 -28.24 14.75 6.92
C VAL A 9 -27.08 15.09 7.85
N GLU A 10 -26.61 14.10 8.60
CA GLU A 10 -25.46 14.28 9.47
C GLU A 10 -24.20 14.23 8.60
N ASN A 11 -23.42 15.32 8.60
CA ASN A 11 -22.14 15.36 7.89
C ASN A 11 -21.08 14.67 8.76
N VAL A 12 -20.76 13.42 8.43
CA VAL A 12 -19.86 12.56 9.21
C VAL A 12 -18.52 12.47 8.51
N TYR A 13 -17.42 12.40 9.25
CA TYR A 13 -16.11 12.20 8.64
C TYR A 13 -16.02 10.84 7.95
N PRO A 14 -15.35 10.78 6.78
CA PRO A 14 -15.03 9.50 6.15
C PRO A 14 -14.28 8.55 7.10
N THR A 15 -14.45 7.26 6.91
CA THR A 15 -13.80 6.22 7.70
C THR A 15 -13.13 5.17 6.83
N PHE A 16 -12.09 4.54 7.37
CA PHE A 16 -11.36 3.47 6.72
C PHE A 16 -11.67 2.12 7.38
N SER A 17 -11.79 1.08 6.57
CA SER A 17 -11.83 -0.31 7.03
C SER A 17 -11.09 -1.23 6.05
N ASN A 18 -10.77 -2.44 6.49
CA ASN A 18 -10.12 -3.48 5.67
C ASN A 18 -8.84 -3.03 4.94
N LEU A 19 -8.09 -2.09 5.52
CA LEU A 19 -6.83 -1.65 4.95
C LEU A 19 -5.81 -2.79 5.05
N SER A 20 -5.29 -3.22 3.91
CA SER A 20 -4.23 -4.22 3.83
C SER A 20 -3.24 -3.90 2.71
N VAL A 21 -2.00 -4.34 2.91
CA VAL A 21 -0.92 -4.27 1.93
C VAL A 21 -0.45 -5.69 1.68
N SER A 22 -0.43 -6.11 0.42
CA SER A 22 -0.03 -7.45 0.02
C SER A 22 0.76 -7.43 -1.29
N GLU A 23 1.24 -8.60 -1.71
CA GLU A 23 1.98 -8.80 -2.95
C GLU A 23 1.09 -9.43 -4.02
N ILE A 24 1.17 -8.93 -5.25
CA ILE A 24 0.57 -9.60 -6.41
C ILE A 24 1.46 -9.45 -7.66
N ASN A 25 1.94 -10.56 -8.20
CA ASN A 25 2.76 -10.62 -9.42
C ASN A 25 4.00 -9.70 -9.40
N GLY A 26 4.66 -9.57 -8.26
CA GLY A 26 5.80 -8.69 -8.02
C GLY A 26 5.43 -7.22 -7.76
N ASN A 27 4.13 -6.89 -7.71
CA ASN A 27 3.63 -5.56 -7.42
C ASN A 27 3.09 -5.47 -5.98
N THR A 28 3.00 -4.24 -5.46
CA THR A 28 2.31 -3.97 -4.21
C THR A 28 0.83 -3.78 -4.49
N LEU A 29 -0.03 -4.54 -3.80
CA LEU A 29 -1.47 -4.34 -3.78
C LEU A 29 -1.87 -3.70 -2.45
N VAL A 30 -2.52 -2.54 -2.52
CA VAL A 30 -3.19 -1.90 -1.39
C VAL A 30 -4.69 -2.09 -1.56
N THR A 31 -5.33 -2.72 -0.58
CA THR A 31 -6.78 -2.86 -0.52
C THR A 31 -7.30 -2.00 0.62
N ILE A 32 -8.34 -1.20 0.37
CA ILE A 32 -8.95 -0.33 1.39
C ILE A 32 -10.43 -0.12 1.11
N ASN A 33 -11.23 -0.16 2.19
CA ASN A 33 -12.62 0.30 2.17
C ASN A 33 -12.70 1.71 2.75
N VAL A 34 -13.42 2.59 2.06
CA VAL A 34 -13.65 3.98 2.44
C VAL A 34 -15.15 4.22 2.50
N SER A 35 -15.66 4.68 3.64
CA SER A 35 -17.10 4.95 3.84
C SER A 35 -17.33 6.37 4.32
N ASP A 36 -18.34 7.04 3.75
CA ASP A 36 -18.83 8.35 4.23
C ASP A 36 -20.11 8.24 5.06
N TYR A 37 -20.48 7.01 5.48
CA TYR A 37 -21.74 6.67 6.17
C TYR A 37 -23.01 6.88 5.32
N ASN A 38 -23.20 8.08 4.76
CA ASN A 38 -24.37 8.48 3.99
C ASN A 38 -24.37 7.90 2.57
N SER A 39 -23.24 8.01 1.87
CA SER A 39 -23.13 7.51 0.51
C SER A 39 -21.68 7.36 0.06
N PHE A 40 -21.38 6.35 -0.76
CA PHE A 40 -20.07 6.29 -1.41
C PHE A 40 -19.90 7.37 -2.50
N TRP A 41 -21.01 7.97 -2.96
CA TRP A 41 -21.01 9.08 -3.91
C TRP A 41 -20.48 10.39 -3.31
N ASP A 42 -20.53 10.50 -1.99
CA ASP A 42 -20.05 11.67 -1.26
C ASP A 42 -18.52 11.67 -1.15
N ILE A 43 -17.83 10.57 -1.49
CA ILE A 43 -16.38 10.55 -1.58
C ILE A 43 -15.91 11.27 -2.85
N ASP A 44 -15.20 12.38 -2.70
CA ASP A 44 -14.69 13.21 -3.81
C ASP A 44 -13.36 12.67 -4.34
N ARG A 45 -12.39 12.44 -3.44
CA ARG A 45 -11.04 12.06 -3.83
C ARG A 45 -10.31 11.31 -2.72
N ILE A 46 -9.44 10.40 -3.13
CA ILE A 46 -8.59 9.63 -2.23
C ILE A 46 -7.17 9.68 -2.76
N PHE A 47 -6.19 9.95 -1.89
CA PHE A 47 -4.77 9.90 -2.19
C PHE A 47 -4.13 8.77 -1.41
N ILE A 48 -3.34 7.95 -2.11
CA ILE A 48 -2.59 6.84 -1.57
C ILE A 48 -1.14 7.16 -1.83
N ASN A 49 -0.42 7.45 -0.75
CA ASN A 49 0.94 7.95 -0.81
C ASN A 49 1.88 6.98 -0.12
N VAL A 50 3.03 6.73 -0.74
CA VAL A 50 4.17 6.14 -0.07
C VAL A 50 5.17 7.25 0.20
N THR A 51 5.61 7.38 1.45
CA THR A 51 6.55 8.42 1.87
C THR A 51 7.77 7.83 2.57
N ASP A 52 8.88 8.55 2.48
CA ASP A 52 10.05 8.33 3.34
C ASP A 52 10.34 9.60 4.13
N GLY A 53 10.05 9.57 5.43
CA GLY A 53 9.97 10.80 6.24
C GLY A 53 8.93 11.78 5.66
N ASN A 54 9.40 12.98 5.26
CA ASN A 54 8.57 14.04 4.67
C ASN A 54 8.57 14.01 3.12
N GLU A 55 9.32 13.11 2.50
CA GLU A 55 9.42 13.02 1.05
C GLU A 55 8.35 12.09 0.48
N GLY A 56 7.62 12.56 -0.53
CA GLY A 56 6.65 11.76 -1.27
C GLY A 56 7.34 10.95 -2.36
N VAL A 57 7.36 9.62 -2.20
CA VAL A 57 7.99 8.70 -3.15
C VAL A 57 7.01 8.29 -4.25
N LEU A 58 5.75 8.07 -3.87
CA LEU A 58 4.65 7.71 -4.75
C LEU A 58 3.39 8.43 -4.28
N SER A 59 2.58 8.87 -5.23
CA SER A 59 1.22 9.34 -4.96
C SER A 59 0.32 8.88 -6.09
N ILE A 60 -0.68 8.07 -5.74
CA ILE A 60 -1.76 7.63 -6.64
C ILE A 60 -3.04 8.22 -6.09
N ALA A 61 -3.85 8.78 -6.97
CA ALA A 61 -5.09 9.40 -6.57
C ALA A 61 -6.28 8.79 -7.31
N TYR A 62 -7.33 8.52 -6.55
CA TYR A 62 -8.69 8.37 -7.02
C TYR A 62 -9.35 9.75 -7.09
N PHE A 63 -9.98 10.05 -8.23
CA PHE A 63 -10.90 11.16 -8.35
C PHE A 63 -12.27 10.62 -8.75
N ALA A 64 -13.28 11.02 -8.00
CA ALA A 64 -14.66 10.74 -8.35
C ALA A 64 -14.98 11.42 -9.69
N ASN A 65 -15.66 10.69 -10.56
CA ASN A 65 -16.27 11.26 -11.76
C ASN A 65 -17.77 11.08 -11.60
N ASN A 66 -18.36 11.95 -10.79
CA ASN A 66 -19.74 11.83 -10.34
C ASN A 66 -20.69 12.34 -11.42
N THR A 67 -20.84 11.57 -12.50
CA THR A 67 -22.09 11.59 -13.26
C THR A 67 -23.05 10.58 -12.63
N ARG A 68 -24.28 11.02 -12.31
CA ARG A 68 -25.31 10.19 -11.65
C ARG A 68 -25.54 8.83 -12.33
N ASP A 69 -25.24 8.72 -13.63
CA ASP A 69 -25.52 7.54 -14.43
C ASP A 69 -24.33 6.56 -14.53
N SER A 70 -23.14 6.92 -14.01
CA SER A 70 -21.96 6.04 -14.05
C SER A 70 -20.91 6.47 -13.01
N PRO A 71 -20.76 5.74 -11.88
CA PRO A 71 -19.69 5.97 -10.91
C PRO A 71 -18.36 5.45 -11.47
N ASN A 72 -17.78 6.13 -12.44
CA ASN A 72 -16.49 5.77 -13.01
C ASN A 72 -15.40 6.70 -12.48
N GLY A 73 -15.05 6.55 -11.20
CA GLY A 73 -13.87 7.23 -10.67
C GLY A 73 -12.60 6.76 -11.37
N GLN A 74 -11.59 7.63 -11.43
CA GLN A 74 -10.34 7.37 -12.15
C GLN A 74 -9.17 7.31 -11.19
N LEU A 75 -8.33 6.28 -11.34
CA LEU A 75 -7.01 6.23 -10.72
C LEU A 75 -5.98 6.90 -11.62
N ARG A 76 -5.15 7.76 -11.04
CA ARG A 76 -4.02 8.38 -11.75
C ARG A 76 -2.81 8.52 -10.86
N ASN A 77 -1.62 8.41 -11.46
CA ASN A 77 -0.39 8.83 -10.80
C ASN A 77 -0.41 10.36 -10.62
N VAL A 78 -0.05 10.82 -9.43
CA VAL A 78 0.20 12.23 -9.10
C VAL A 78 1.70 12.46 -8.92
N ILE A 79 2.38 11.51 -8.26
CA ILE A 79 3.84 11.47 -8.13
C ILE A 79 4.30 10.08 -8.57
N GLY A 80 5.35 10.03 -9.38
CA GLY A 80 5.87 8.79 -9.96
C GLY A 80 5.05 8.30 -11.16
N ASN A 81 5.33 7.08 -11.62
CA ASN A 81 4.60 6.42 -12.69
C ASN A 81 4.54 4.91 -12.46
N ASN A 82 4.00 4.53 -11.30
CA ASN A 82 4.07 3.17 -10.78
C ASN A 82 2.72 2.46 -10.76
N LEU A 83 1.60 3.17 -10.95
CA LEU A 83 0.27 2.56 -11.05
C LEU A 83 0.24 1.49 -12.14
N VAL A 84 -0.21 0.29 -11.76
CA VAL A 84 -0.47 -0.84 -12.64
C VAL A 84 -1.98 -0.91 -12.85
N SER A 85 -2.48 -0.16 -13.83
CA SER A 85 -3.92 0.08 -14.02
C SER A 85 -4.71 -1.19 -14.30
N GLU A 86 -4.13 -2.16 -15.00
CA GLU A 86 -4.75 -3.43 -15.37
C GLU A 86 -4.98 -4.38 -14.19
N LEU A 87 -4.25 -4.17 -13.08
CA LEU A 87 -4.43 -4.91 -11.82
C LEU A 87 -5.15 -4.08 -10.76
N SER A 88 -5.47 -2.82 -11.06
CA SER A 88 -6.15 -1.93 -10.14
C SER A 88 -7.65 -1.87 -10.43
N GLY A 89 -8.44 -1.61 -9.40
CA GLY A 89 -9.89 -1.55 -9.52
C GLY A 89 -10.53 -0.70 -8.43
N ILE A 90 -11.72 -0.20 -8.74
CA ILE A 90 -12.62 0.46 -7.80
C ILE A 90 -13.94 -0.30 -7.88
N LYS A 91 -14.48 -0.65 -6.72
CA LYS A 91 -15.79 -1.25 -6.55
C LYS A 91 -16.57 -0.44 -5.52
N HIS A 92 -17.89 -0.53 -5.55
CA HIS A 92 -18.76 0.09 -4.56
C HIS A 92 -19.65 -0.98 -3.93
N SER A 93 -20.04 -0.78 -2.67
CA SER A 93 -21.04 -1.61 -2.01
C SER A 93 -22.38 -1.53 -2.77
N ASN A 94 -23.21 -2.57 -2.65
CA ASN A 94 -24.50 -2.62 -3.31
C ASN A 94 -25.52 -1.80 -2.51
N GLU A 95 -26.04 -0.70 -3.07
CA GLU A 95 -26.97 0.21 -2.37
C GLU A 95 -28.29 -0.47 -1.94
N SER A 96 -28.61 -1.63 -2.52
CA SER A 96 -29.84 -2.39 -2.25
C SER A 96 -29.76 -3.32 -1.03
N GLU A 97 -28.60 -3.43 -0.38
CA GLU A 97 -28.44 -4.25 0.82
C GLU A 97 -28.49 -3.35 2.06
N GLU A 98 -29.65 -3.28 2.72
CA GLU A 98 -29.93 -2.44 3.90
C GLU A 98 -28.97 -2.63 5.10
N SER A 99 -28.02 -3.57 5.02
CA SER A 99 -27.11 -3.93 6.10
C SER A 99 -25.63 -3.61 5.88
N GLU A 100 -25.21 -3.15 4.69
CA GLU A 100 -23.80 -2.77 4.47
C GLU A 100 -23.64 -1.25 4.42
N SER A 101 -22.74 -0.73 5.28
CA SER A 101 -22.33 0.68 5.25
C SER A 101 -21.91 1.05 3.84
N CYS A 102 -22.39 2.16 3.28
CA CYS A 102 -22.01 2.58 1.93
C CYS A 102 -20.48 2.77 1.86
N TYR A 103 -19.77 1.95 1.07
CA TYR A 103 -18.31 2.04 0.93
C TYR A 103 -17.82 1.94 -0.51
N LEU A 104 -16.70 2.62 -0.78
CA LEU A 104 -15.81 2.36 -1.91
C LEU A 104 -14.75 1.36 -1.49
N LEU A 105 -14.62 0.27 -2.24
CA LEU A 105 -13.51 -0.67 -2.17
C LEU A 105 -12.49 -0.30 -3.25
N LEU A 106 -11.28 0.08 -2.84
CA LEU A 106 -10.18 0.37 -3.73
C LEU A 106 -9.17 -0.77 -3.66
N GLU A 107 -8.83 -1.33 -4.81
CA GLU A 107 -7.76 -2.29 -5.03
C GLU A 107 -6.71 -1.60 -5.90
N ILE A 108 -5.62 -1.11 -5.31
CA ILE A 108 -4.64 -0.30 -6.02
C ILE A 108 -3.33 -1.06 -6.10
N CYS A 109 -2.95 -1.39 -7.33
CA CYS A 109 -1.73 -2.11 -7.63
C CYS A 109 -0.67 -1.16 -8.17
N PHE A 110 0.54 -1.22 -7.65
CA PHE A 110 1.66 -0.43 -8.15
C PHE A 110 3.01 -1.15 -8.05
N THR A 111 3.91 -0.82 -8.97
CA THR A 111 5.29 -1.31 -8.91
C THR A 111 5.96 -0.84 -7.62
N PRO A 112 6.65 -1.72 -6.86
CA PRO A 112 7.22 -1.38 -5.55
C PRO A 112 8.14 -0.16 -5.61
N VAL A 113 8.11 0.65 -4.56
CA VAL A 113 8.93 1.85 -4.41
C VAL A 113 9.65 1.82 -3.06
N ASP A 114 10.81 2.47 -2.98
CA ASP A 114 11.57 2.55 -1.74
C ASP A 114 10.98 3.63 -0.83
N GLY A 115 10.17 3.22 0.15
CA GLY A 115 9.58 4.13 1.14
C GLY A 115 9.27 3.43 2.46
N THR A 116 8.83 4.22 3.44
CA THR A 116 8.71 3.79 4.84
C THR A 116 7.27 3.80 5.34
N PHE A 117 6.44 4.75 4.89
CA PHE A 117 5.06 4.91 5.36
C PHE A 117 4.05 4.88 4.21
N LEU A 118 2.91 4.26 4.46
CA LEU A 118 1.72 4.34 3.63
C LEU A 118 0.78 5.36 4.28
N ASN A 119 0.46 6.41 3.54
CA ASN A 119 -0.48 7.44 3.96
C ASN A 119 -1.67 7.47 3.01
N VAL A 120 -2.87 7.24 3.55
CA VAL A 120 -4.12 7.34 2.78
C VAL A 120 -4.91 8.53 3.29
N VAL A 121 -5.29 9.43 2.39
CA VAL A 121 -6.10 10.60 2.72
C VAL A 121 -7.33 10.62 1.84
N VAL A 122 -8.50 10.76 2.45
CA VAL A 122 -9.79 10.85 1.76
C VAL A 122 -10.43 12.20 2.05
N TRP A 123 -11.14 12.73 1.05
CA TRP A 123 -12.04 13.87 1.21
C TRP A 123 -13.43 13.51 0.70
N ASP A 124 -14.45 13.98 1.43
CA ASP A 124 -15.82 14.00 0.95
C ASP A 124 -16.11 15.29 0.14
N VAL A 125 -17.31 15.36 -0.45
CA VAL A 125 -17.82 16.54 -1.16
C VAL A 125 -18.12 17.72 -0.23
N GLY A 126 -18.31 17.46 1.07
CA GLY A 126 -18.51 18.45 2.13
C GLY A 126 -17.21 19.13 2.60
N GLY A 127 -16.05 18.62 2.19
CA GLY A 127 -14.73 19.07 2.58
C GLY A 127 -14.18 18.44 3.86
N LEU A 128 -14.87 17.48 4.49
CA LEU A 128 -14.31 16.70 5.58
C LEU A 128 -13.26 15.72 5.04
N SER A 129 -12.31 15.37 5.89
CA SER A 129 -11.22 14.50 5.50
C SER A 129 -10.80 13.56 6.62
N ALA A 130 -10.39 12.36 6.25
CA ALA A 130 -9.77 11.41 7.15
C ALA A 130 -8.40 10.98 6.62
N THR A 131 -7.48 10.67 7.54
CA THR A 131 -6.12 10.24 7.21
C THR A 131 -5.76 8.96 7.96
N TYR A 132 -5.21 8.00 7.23
CA TYR A 132 -4.54 6.84 7.76
C TYR A 132 -3.03 6.96 7.51
N THR A 133 -2.23 6.62 8.51
CA THR A 133 -0.77 6.48 8.40
C THR A 133 -0.36 5.14 9.00
N GLY A 134 0.33 4.33 8.21
CA GLY A 134 0.84 3.03 8.63
C GLY A 134 2.24 2.76 8.08
N GLN A 135 2.91 1.74 8.61
CA GLN A 135 4.18 1.29 8.04
C GLN A 135 3.93 0.70 6.65
N TYR A 136 4.71 1.16 5.67
CA TYR A 136 4.78 0.55 4.36
C TYR A 136 5.86 -0.52 4.39
N VAL A 137 5.44 -1.78 4.52
CA VAL A 137 6.33 -2.93 4.40
C VAL A 137 6.08 -3.51 3.02
N TYR A 138 6.96 -3.20 2.06
CA TYR A 138 6.86 -3.82 0.76
C TYR A 138 7.21 -5.32 0.89
N PRO A 139 6.46 -6.23 0.24
CA PRO A 139 6.82 -7.63 0.20
C PRO A 139 8.16 -7.77 -0.53
N PRO A 140 9.16 -8.47 0.03
CA PRO A 140 10.48 -8.55 -0.58
C PRO A 140 10.31 -9.09 -2.00
N LEU A 141 10.80 -8.33 -2.99
CA LEU A 141 10.94 -8.78 -4.38
C LEU A 141 11.46 -10.23 -4.33
N ALA A 142 10.64 -11.19 -4.73
CA ALA A 142 11.00 -12.62 -4.80
C ALA A 142 12.08 -12.91 -5.89
N GLY A 143 12.99 -11.95 -6.12
CA GLY A 143 14.09 -12.00 -7.08
C GLY A 143 15.34 -11.19 -6.69
N LYS A 144 15.39 -10.53 -5.52
CA LYS A 144 16.61 -9.88 -5.02
C LYS A 144 16.84 -10.10 -3.52
N ALA A 145 16.68 -11.32 -3.05
CA ALA A 145 17.42 -11.74 -1.86
C ALA A 145 18.90 -11.81 -2.25
N ASN A 146 19.62 -10.71 -2.05
CA ASN A 146 21.08 -10.56 -1.94
C ASN A 146 21.96 -11.81 -2.18
N MET A 147 21.92 -12.40 -3.38
CA MET A 147 22.80 -13.50 -3.77
C MET A 147 24.27 -13.12 -3.59
N ASN A 148 24.61 -11.84 -3.76
CA ASN A 148 25.96 -11.33 -3.55
C ASN A 148 26.40 -11.39 -2.07
N ILE A 149 25.50 -11.20 -1.10
CA ILE A 149 25.84 -11.30 0.32
C ILE A 149 26.00 -12.77 0.72
N ILE A 150 25.12 -13.66 0.22
CA ILE A 150 25.21 -15.09 0.51
C ILE A 150 26.46 -15.71 -0.13
N ILE A 151 26.74 -15.41 -1.41
CA ILE A 151 27.96 -15.88 -2.09
C ILE A 151 29.21 -15.31 -1.39
N GLY A 152 29.21 -14.03 -1.03
CA GLY A 152 30.32 -13.40 -0.31
C GLY A 152 30.59 -14.06 1.05
N ALA A 153 29.55 -14.32 1.84
CA ALA A 153 29.67 -14.96 3.15
C ALA A 153 30.15 -16.42 3.04
N VAL A 154 29.65 -17.18 2.06
CA VAL A 154 30.06 -18.58 1.83
C VAL A 154 31.52 -18.65 1.37
N VAL A 155 31.94 -17.80 0.44
CA VAL A 155 33.34 -17.75 -0.03
C VAL A 155 34.29 -17.35 1.09
N PHE A 156 33.94 -16.35 1.90
CA PHE A 156 34.77 -15.92 3.03
C PHE A 156 34.94 -17.01 4.09
N SER A 157 33.87 -17.75 4.40
CA SER A 157 33.91 -18.89 5.33
C SER A 157 34.82 -20.02 4.83
N LEU A 158 34.77 -20.31 3.52
CA LEU A 158 35.60 -21.35 2.89
C LEU A 158 37.09 -20.98 2.88
N ILE A 159 37.42 -19.72 2.59
CA ILE A 159 38.81 -19.23 2.64
C ILE A 159 39.36 -19.29 4.06
N LEU A 160 38.55 -18.89 5.06
CA LEU A 160 38.96 -18.89 6.46
C LEU A 160 39.25 -20.31 6.96
N THR A 161 38.35 -21.26 6.68
CA THR A 161 38.52 -22.66 7.11
C THR A 161 39.74 -23.32 6.47
N VAL A 162 39.97 -23.11 5.17
CA VAL A 162 41.17 -23.63 4.48
C VAL A 162 42.44 -22.99 5.07
N SER A 163 42.43 -21.69 5.34
CA SER A 163 43.58 -20.99 5.91
C SER A 163 43.96 -21.53 7.30
N ILE A 164 42.96 -21.77 8.15
CA ILE A 164 43.16 -22.37 9.48
C ILE A 164 43.73 -23.79 9.37
N GLN A 165 43.20 -24.63 8.47
CA GLN A 165 43.72 -25.99 8.29
C GLN A 165 45.18 -25.99 7.82
N ILE A 166 45.55 -25.10 6.89
CA ILE A 166 46.94 -24.96 6.43
C ILE A 166 47.84 -24.50 7.59
N LEU A 167 47.38 -23.55 8.41
CA LEU A 167 48.15 -23.04 9.54
C LEU A 167 48.40 -24.13 10.59
N LEU A 168 47.36 -24.88 10.95
CA LEU A 168 47.44 -26.00 11.89
C LEU A 168 48.36 -27.11 11.38
N LYS A 169 48.26 -27.46 10.08
CA LYS A 169 49.13 -28.47 9.47
C LYS A 169 50.60 -28.03 9.43
N ARG A 170 50.89 -26.74 9.20
CA ARG A 170 52.26 -26.18 9.27
C ARG A 170 52.81 -26.19 10.68
N ARG A 171 51.99 -25.82 11.68
CA ARG A 171 52.40 -25.86 13.10
C ARG A 171 52.75 -27.28 13.54
N HIS A 172 51.92 -28.26 13.20
CA HIS A 172 52.17 -29.67 13.54
C HIS A 172 53.43 -30.25 12.88
N LYS A 173 53.82 -29.72 11.71
CA LYS A 173 55.06 -30.12 11.03
C LYS A 173 56.31 -29.50 11.70
N ASN A 174 56.21 -28.31 12.27
CA ASN A 174 57.32 -27.65 12.95
C ASN A 174 57.52 -28.13 14.40
N GLU A 175 56.50 -28.72 15.04
CA GLU A 175 56.61 -29.32 16.38
C GLU A 175 57.16 -30.76 16.35
N ASN A 176 57.35 -31.36 15.16
CA ASN A 176 57.86 -32.72 14.95
C ASN A 176 59.26 -32.76 14.30
N VAL A 177 60.04 -31.67 14.38
CA VAL A 177 61.44 -31.59 13.96
C VAL A 177 62.33 -31.30 15.15
#